data_AF-A0A164LDE5-F1
#
_entry.id   AF-A0A164LDE5-F1
#
_cell.length_a   1.000
_cell.length_b   1.000
_cell.length_c   1.000
_cell.angle_alpha   90.00
_cell.angle_beta   90.00
_cell.angle_gamma   90.00
#
_symmetry.space_group_name_H-M   'P 1'
#
loop_
_entity.id
_entity.type
_entity.pdbx_description
1 polymer ?
#
loop_
_entity_poly.entity_id
_entity_poly.type
_entity_poly.pdbx_seq_one_letter_code
_entity_poly.pdbx_strand_id
1 'polypeptide(L)'
;MGKHIFITYSAERASAGHVDPNFTQLVYGHSGPNGSMLNNHLEVGSYIFFNARLGTQRFITAYFKISKILRRGDDDVEIDALTCDAKDDKYIFIADRNESKVLTLPLVFGKELIGKIPSYEADKAYFDRKEKEGRNELMAISDATLRPHIISEEEKDFLIDLCKLRG
;
A
#
# COMPACT_ATOMS: atom_id res chain seq x y z
N MET A 1 -7.70 -14.18 11.53
CA MET A 1 -7.58 -12.72 11.56
C MET A 1 -6.62 -12.35 10.47
N GLY A 2 -7.15 -11.74 9.43
CA GLY A 2 -6.42 -11.30 8.26
C GLY A 2 -5.33 -10.33 8.65
N LYS A 3 -4.21 -10.39 7.95
CA LYS A 3 -3.17 -9.39 8.10
C LYS A 3 -3.50 -8.21 7.19
N HIS A 4 -3.09 -7.02 7.58
CA HIS A 4 -3.16 -5.84 6.71
C HIS A 4 -1.78 -5.52 6.20
N ILE A 5 -1.73 -4.80 5.07
CA ILE A 5 -0.47 -4.55 4.40
C ILE A 5 -0.35 -3.07 4.04
N PHE A 6 0.85 -2.56 4.16
CA PHE A 6 1.25 -1.24 3.71
C PHE A 6 2.20 -1.37 2.52
N ILE A 7 1.89 -0.69 1.41
CA ILE A 7 2.55 -0.87 0.13
C ILE A 7 3.08 0.45 -0.38
N THR A 8 4.32 0.43 -0.87
CA THR A 8 4.84 1.48 -1.74
C THR A 8 4.48 1.16 -3.17
N TYR A 9 3.76 2.06 -3.83
CA TYR A 9 3.58 2.03 -5.28
C TYR A 9 4.37 3.18 -5.92
N SER A 10 4.69 3.01 -7.20
CA SER A 10 5.36 4.06 -7.96
C SER A 10 4.30 4.83 -8.74
N ALA A 11 3.99 6.05 -8.27
CA ALA A 11 3.19 6.99 -9.06
C ALA A 11 3.83 7.29 -10.42
N GLU A 12 5.15 7.16 -10.53
CA GLU A 12 5.91 7.32 -11.78
C GLU A 12 5.68 6.15 -12.75
N ARG A 13 5.47 4.91 -12.27
CA ARG A 13 5.10 3.78 -13.14
C ARG A 13 3.73 3.94 -13.79
N ALA A 14 2.81 4.67 -13.13
CA ALA A 14 1.54 5.06 -13.74
C ALA A 14 1.75 5.90 -15.03
N SER A 15 2.84 6.67 -15.12
CA SER A 15 3.21 7.41 -16.33
C SER A 15 3.86 6.55 -17.43
N ALA A 16 4.29 5.34 -17.10
CA ALA A 16 4.91 4.38 -18.02
C ALA A 16 3.92 3.34 -18.60
N GLY A 17 2.61 3.50 -18.34
CA GLY A 17 1.55 2.70 -18.96
C GLY A 17 1.04 1.51 -18.14
N HIS A 18 1.42 1.38 -16.87
CA HIS A 18 0.81 0.42 -15.93
C HIS A 18 0.34 1.17 -14.68
N VAL A 19 -0.95 1.47 -14.61
CA VAL A 19 -1.56 2.25 -13.53
C VAL A 19 -2.02 1.30 -12.41
N ASP A 20 -1.08 1.00 -11.50
CA ASP A 20 -1.39 0.29 -10.27
C ASP A 20 -0.94 1.04 -9.01
N PRO A 21 -1.86 1.25 -8.04
CA PRO A 21 -3.26 0.83 -8.04
C PRO A 21 -4.16 1.66 -8.96
N ASN A 22 -5.22 1.05 -9.49
CA ASN A 22 -6.28 1.75 -10.18
C ASN A 22 -7.28 2.34 -9.17
N PHE A 23 -7.10 3.61 -8.83
CA PHE A 23 -7.94 4.31 -7.84
C PHE A 23 -9.40 4.51 -8.30
N THR A 24 -9.68 4.52 -9.60
CA THR A 24 -11.05 4.68 -10.13
C THR A 24 -11.86 3.41 -9.98
N GLN A 25 -11.25 2.26 -10.29
CA GLN A 25 -11.88 0.94 -10.21
C GLN A 25 -11.70 0.30 -8.82
N LEU A 26 -10.84 0.88 -7.97
CA LEU A 26 -10.45 0.34 -6.66
C LEU A 26 -9.87 -1.07 -6.78
N VAL A 27 -8.98 -1.24 -7.76
CA VAL A 27 -8.31 -2.51 -8.06
C VAL A 27 -6.81 -2.32 -7.93
N TYR A 28 -6.15 -3.35 -7.41
CA TYR A 28 -4.70 -3.41 -7.34
C TYR A 28 -4.20 -4.78 -7.80
N GLY A 29 -3.33 -4.79 -8.81
CA GLY A 29 -2.64 -5.99 -9.28
C GLY A 29 -1.20 -6.07 -8.78
N HIS A 30 -0.71 -7.29 -8.52
CA HIS A 30 0.73 -7.51 -8.40
C HIS A 30 1.14 -8.96 -8.75
N SER A 31 2.30 -9.10 -9.40
CA SER A 31 2.91 -10.38 -9.76
C SER A 31 4.23 -10.71 -9.02
N GLY A 32 4.75 -11.92 -9.16
CA GLY A 32 6.06 -12.31 -8.59
C GLY A 32 6.08 -12.45 -7.05
N PRO A 33 7.25 -12.34 -6.40
CA PRO A 33 7.41 -12.63 -4.98
C PRO A 33 6.55 -11.77 -4.06
N ASN A 34 6.44 -10.47 -4.35
CA ASN A 34 5.58 -9.57 -3.58
C ASN A 34 4.11 -9.94 -3.76
N GLY A 35 3.64 -10.18 -4.99
CA GLY A 35 2.27 -10.64 -5.25
C GLY A 35 1.92 -11.92 -4.50
N SER A 36 2.82 -12.91 -4.50
CA SER A 36 2.66 -14.15 -3.72
C SER A 36 2.60 -13.87 -2.22
N MET A 37 3.42 -12.94 -1.71
CA MET A 37 3.40 -12.54 -0.31
C MET A 37 2.06 -11.90 0.08
N LEU A 38 1.55 -10.99 -0.76
CA LEU A 38 0.24 -10.36 -0.57
C LEU A 38 -0.87 -11.42 -0.53
N ASN A 39 -0.91 -12.32 -1.50
CA ASN A 39 -1.92 -13.38 -1.57
C ASN A 39 -1.88 -14.34 -0.36
N ASN A 40 -0.70 -14.59 0.22
CA ASN A 40 -0.57 -15.48 1.37
C ASN A 40 -0.99 -14.84 2.70
N HIS A 41 -1.15 -13.51 2.75
CA HIS A 41 -1.39 -12.77 3.98
C HIS A 41 -2.71 -11.98 4.00
N LEU A 42 -3.18 -11.55 2.82
CA LEU A 42 -4.44 -10.85 2.67
C LEU A 42 -5.60 -11.84 2.55
N GLU A 43 -6.70 -11.51 3.21
CA GLU A 43 -8.00 -12.16 3.04
C GLU A 43 -9.07 -11.08 2.80
N VAL A 44 -10.29 -11.51 2.46
CA VAL A 44 -11.43 -10.58 2.41
C VAL A 44 -11.60 -9.95 3.78
N GLY A 45 -11.72 -8.62 3.81
CA GLY A 45 -11.73 -7.80 5.02
C GLY A 45 -10.37 -7.20 5.40
N SER A 46 -9.25 -7.69 4.86
CA SER A 46 -7.94 -7.07 5.05
C SER A 46 -7.88 -5.67 4.45
N TYR A 47 -6.97 -4.84 4.96
CA TYR A 47 -6.69 -3.51 4.40
C TYR A 47 -5.34 -3.48 3.69
N ILE A 48 -5.29 -2.76 2.57
CA ILE A 48 -4.06 -2.34 1.91
C ILE A 48 -3.94 -0.82 1.99
N PHE A 49 -2.87 -0.32 2.60
CA PHE A 49 -2.53 1.10 2.59
C PHE A 49 -1.52 1.38 1.48
N PHE A 50 -1.72 2.48 0.76
CA PHE A 50 -0.87 2.86 -0.36
C PHE A 50 -0.10 4.13 -0.01
N ASN A 51 1.22 4.08 -0.18
CA ASN A 51 2.06 5.27 -0.15
C ASN A 51 2.84 5.43 -1.45
N ALA A 52 3.07 6.69 -1.83
CA ALA A 52 3.92 7.05 -2.95
C ALA A 52 4.77 8.27 -2.60
N ARG A 53 5.89 8.40 -3.31
CA ARG A 53 6.70 9.61 -3.31
C ARG A 53 6.02 10.67 -4.18
N LEU A 54 5.81 11.86 -3.62
CA LEU A 54 5.36 13.04 -4.33
C LEU A 54 6.39 14.16 -4.05
N GLY A 55 7.20 14.50 -5.07
CA GLY A 55 8.32 15.43 -4.91
C GLY A 55 9.41 14.91 -3.98
N THR A 56 9.68 15.63 -2.89
CA THR A 56 10.75 15.29 -1.91
C THR A 56 10.22 14.57 -0.66
N GLN A 57 8.94 14.21 -0.63
CA GLN A 57 8.31 13.56 0.53
C GLN A 57 7.50 12.34 0.08
N ARG A 58 7.15 11.50 1.05
CA ARG A 58 6.23 10.37 0.88
C ARG A 58 4.89 10.69 1.52
N PHE A 59 3.84 10.17 0.92
CA PHE A 59 2.48 10.36 1.38
C PHE A 59 1.72 9.06 1.31
N ILE A 60 0.88 8.80 2.31
CA ILE A 60 -0.22 7.86 2.18
C ILE A 60 -1.28 8.53 1.31
N THR A 61 -1.68 7.85 0.24
CA THR A 61 -2.58 8.39 -0.79
C THR A 61 -3.93 7.70 -0.79
N ALA A 62 -4.02 6.45 -0.32
CA ALA A 62 -5.27 5.72 -0.25
C ALA A 62 -5.17 4.54 0.73
N TYR A 63 -6.32 3.97 1.07
CA TYR A 63 -6.41 2.63 1.61
C TYR A 63 -7.59 1.88 0.99
N PHE A 64 -7.40 0.59 0.75
CA PHE A 64 -8.40 -0.33 0.20
C PHE A 64 -8.77 -1.37 1.26
N LYS A 65 -10.06 -1.51 1.58
CA LYS A 65 -10.57 -2.69 2.27
C LYS A 65 -10.87 -3.77 1.23
N ILE A 66 -10.24 -4.92 1.32
CA ILE A 66 -10.38 -5.98 0.32
C ILE A 66 -11.76 -6.61 0.41
N SER A 67 -12.51 -6.54 -0.68
CA SER A 67 -13.81 -7.21 -0.83
C SER A 67 -13.67 -8.54 -1.59
N LYS A 68 -12.69 -8.63 -2.49
CA LYS A 68 -12.44 -9.83 -3.30
C LYS A 68 -10.97 -9.96 -3.69
N ILE A 69 -10.51 -11.21 -3.81
CA ILE A 69 -9.17 -11.56 -4.30
C ILE A 69 -9.35 -12.52 -5.48
N LEU A 70 -8.75 -12.19 -6.62
CA LEU A 70 -8.75 -13.02 -7.83
C LEU A 70 -7.35 -13.54 -8.13
N ARG A 71 -7.27 -14.75 -8.69
CA ARG A 71 -6.02 -15.43 -9.03
C ARG A 71 -6.01 -15.89 -10.47
N ARG A 72 -4.97 -15.54 -11.21
CA ARG A 72 -4.76 -16.05 -12.56
C ARG A 72 -4.60 -17.58 -12.54
N GLY A 73 -5.33 -18.26 -13.41
CA GLY A 73 -5.46 -19.71 -13.49
C GLY A 73 -6.71 -20.25 -12.77
N ASP A 74 -7.27 -19.50 -11.82
CA ASP A 74 -8.48 -19.87 -11.09
C ASP A 74 -9.69 -19.01 -11.52
N ASP A 75 -9.47 -17.70 -11.68
CA ASP A 75 -10.51 -16.68 -11.90
C ASP A 75 -10.40 -15.96 -13.27
N ASP A 76 -9.82 -16.61 -14.27
CA ASP A 76 -9.41 -15.98 -15.54
C ASP A 76 -10.52 -15.19 -16.24
N VAL A 77 -11.74 -15.73 -16.28
CA VAL A 77 -12.89 -15.07 -16.92
C VAL A 77 -13.20 -13.71 -16.29
N GLU A 78 -13.08 -13.60 -14.97
CA GLU A 78 -13.36 -12.37 -14.26
C GLU A 78 -12.20 -11.38 -14.38
N ILE A 79 -10.96 -11.88 -14.35
CA ILE A 79 -9.76 -11.07 -14.55
C ILE A 79 -9.77 -10.46 -15.95
N ASP A 80 -10.10 -11.23 -16.98
CA ASP A 80 -10.13 -10.76 -18.38
C ASP A 80 -11.26 -9.74 -18.64
N ALA A 81 -12.29 -9.72 -17.79
CA ALA A 81 -13.36 -8.72 -17.82
C ALA A 81 -12.94 -7.37 -17.20
N LEU A 82 -11.82 -7.30 -16.47
CA LEU A 82 -11.32 -6.06 -15.91
C LEU A 82 -10.86 -5.11 -17.03
N THR A 83 -11.13 -3.82 -16.83
CA THR A 83 -10.79 -2.76 -17.80
C THR A 83 -9.58 -1.94 -17.38
N CYS A 84 -8.75 -2.48 -16.48
CA CYS A 84 -7.54 -1.84 -15.97
C CYS A 84 -6.33 -2.78 -16.08
N ASP A 85 -5.13 -2.20 -15.92
CA ASP A 85 -3.85 -2.88 -16.14
C ASP A 85 -3.60 -4.02 -15.14
N ALA A 86 -4.21 -3.96 -13.95
CA ALA A 86 -4.19 -5.03 -12.95
C ALA A 86 -4.66 -6.39 -13.51
N LYS A 87 -5.41 -6.39 -14.62
CA LYS A 87 -5.80 -7.62 -15.30
C LYS A 87 -4.60 -8.43 -15.77
N ASP A 88 -3.45 -7.83 -16.03
CA ASP A 88 -2.25 -8.52 -16.51
C ASP A 88 -1.45 -9.18 -15.37
N ASP A 89 -1.82 -8.90 -14.11
CA ASP A 89 -1.18 -9.46 -12.94
C ASP A 89 -1.65 -10.87 -12.56
N LYS A 90 -0.81 -11.57 -11.79
CA LYS A 90 -1.12 -12.90 -11.26
C LYS A 90 -2.14 -12.88 -10.12
N TYR A 91 -2.06 -11.88 -9.24
CA TYR A 91 -2.94 -11.72 -8.09
C TYR A 91 -3.58 -10.34 -8.15
N ILE A 92 -4.90 -10.30 -8.05
CA ILE A 92 -5.69 -9.07 -8.15
C ILE A 92 -6.50 -8.91 -6.87
N PHE A 93 -6.46 -7.71 -6.30
CA PHE A 93 -7.14 -7.32 -5.08
C PHE A 93 -8.17 -6.25 -5.41
N ILE A 94 -9.45 -6.56 -5.21
CA ILE A 94 -10.57 -5.64 -5.45
C ILE A 94 -11.05 -5.11 -4.11
N ALA A 95 -11.24 -3.80 -4.03
CA ALA A 95 -11.65 -3.14 -2.80
C ALA A 95 -13.16 -2.94 -2.69
N ASP A 96 -13.65 -2.82 -1.45
CA ASP A 96 -14.99 -2.38 -1.13
C ASP A 96 -15.10 -0.85 -1.36
N ARG A 97 -16.11 -0.40 -2.11
CA ARG A 97 -16.26 1.02 -2.46
C ARG A 97 -16.69 1.91 -1.30
N ASN A 98 -17.40 1.37 -0.32
CA ASN A 98 -17.91 2.12 0.83
C ASN A 98 -16.86 2.21 1.94
N GLU A 99 -16.01 1.20 2.05
CA GLU A 99 -15.03 1.08 3.14
C GLU A 99 -13.58 1.36 2.70
N SER A 100 -13.36 1.66 1.42
CA SER A 100 -12.07 2.15 0.90
C SER A 100 -12.09 3.65 0.69
N LYS A 101 -10.92 4.28 0.70
CA LYS A 101 -10.81 5.72 0.47
C LYS A 101 -9.53 6.09 -0.28
N VAL A 102 -9.69 6.95 -1.29
CA VAL A 102 -8.61 7.69 -1.94
C VAL A 102 -8.57 9.07 -1.29
N LEU A 103 -7.41 9.50 -0.79
CA LEU A 103 -7.29 10.73 -0.04
C LEU A 103 -7.16 11.92 -1.00
N THR A 104 -8.10 12.86 -0.92
CA THR A 104 -8.02 14.15 -1.62
C THR A 104 -6.92 15.03 -1.03
N LEU A 105 -6.65 14.86 0.27
CA LEU A 105 -5.53 15.48 0.99
C LEU A 105 -4.59 14.39 1.54
N PRO A 106 -3.61 13.93 0.74
CA PRO A 106 -2.68 12.88 1.14
C PRO A 106 -2.02 13.14 2.50
N LEU A 107 -1.84 12.09 3.29
CA LEU A 107 -1.26 12.17 4.62
C LEU A 107 0.26 12.06 4.52
N VAL A 108 0.99 13.04 5.04
CA VAL A 108 2.45 13.03 5.08
C VAL A 108 2.94 11.77 5.80
N PHE A 109 3.72 10.96 5.10
CA PHE A 109 4.33 9.74 5.62
C PHE A 109 5.82 10.00 5.88
N GLY A 110 6.08 10.76 6.94
CA GLY A 110 7.41 11.12 7.42
C GLY A 110 7.85 10.31 8.65
N LYS A 111 9.03 10.64 9.19
CA LYS A 111 9.63 9.97 10.35
C LYS A 111 8.71 9.94 11.59
N GLU A 112 7.91 10.98 11.79
CA GLU A 112 6.98 11.06 12.93
C GLU A 112 5.82 10.08 12.82
N LEU A 113 5.36 9.80 11.59
CA LEU A 113 4.26 8.86 11.37
C LEU A 113 4.76 7.42 11.37
N ILE A 114 5.81 7.13 10.61
CA ILE A 114 6.35 5.76 10.54
C ILE A 114 6.91 5.29 11.90
N GLY A 115 7.48 6.19 12.70
CA GLY A 115 7.93 5.87 14.06
C GLY A 115 6.79 5.55 15.04
N LYS A 116 5.53 5.84 14.69
CA LYS A 116 4.33 5.44 15.46
C LYS A 116 3.72 4.12 14.98
N ILE A 117 4.35 3.45 14.02
CA ILE A 117 3.91 2.16 13.48
C ILE A 117 4.97 1.12 13.90
N PRO A 118 4.81 0.47 15.07
CA PRO A 118 5.78 -0.46 15.63
C PRO A 118 6.28 -1.52 14.65
N SER A 119 5.41 -2.03 13.78
CA SER A 119 5.75 -3.06 12.79
C SER A 119 6.92 -2.66 11.91
N TYR A 120 7.13 -1.36 11.64
CA TYR A 120 8.24 -0.89 10.80
C TYR A 120 9.60 -0.93 11.48
N GLU A 121 9.66 -1.03 12.82
CA GLU A 121 10.89 -0.91 13.61
C GLU A 121 11.74 0.34 13.24
N ALA A 122 11.07 1.38 12.73
CA ALA A 122 11.66 2.62 12.25
C ALA A 122 11.54 3.73 13.30
N ASP A 123 12.01 3.44 14.52
CA ASP A 123 11.96 4.36 15.63
C ASP A 123 13.02 5.48 15.53
N LYS A 124 13.13 6.30 16.58
CA LYS A 124 14.15 7.35 16.64
C LYS A 124 15.57 6.79 16.47
N ALA A 125 15.88 5.63 17.04
CA ALA A 125 17.20 5.03 16.95
C ALA A 125 17.53 4.58 15.50
N TYR A 126 16.52 4.08 14.77
CA TYR A 126 16.64 3.80 13.35
C TYR A 126 17.03 5.05 12.55
N PHE A 127 16.32 6.16 12.74
CA PHE A 127 16.59 7.41 12.01
C PHE A 127 17.92 8.03 12.40
N ASP A 128 18.27 8.07 13.69
CA ASP A 128 19.56 8.57 14.18
C ASP A 128 20.73 7.78 13.57
N ARG A 129 20.58 6.45 13.39
CA ARG A 129 21.58 5.61 12.73
C ARG A 129 21.70 5.96 11.24
N LYS A 130 20.57 6.12 10.54
CA LYS A 130 20.55 6.47 9.10
C LYS A 130 21.16 7.84 8.84
N GLU A 131 20.92 8.80 9.71
CA GLU A 131 21.53 10.13 9.62
C GLU A 131 23.05 10.08 9.78
N LYS A 132 23.57 9.26 10.71
CA LYS A 132 25.03 9.02 10.85
C LYS A 132 25.65 8.35 9.63
N GLU A 133 24.88 7.55 8.90
CA GLU A 133 25.28 6.96 7.60
C GLU A 133 25.20 7.96 6.43
N GLY A 134 24.83 9.23 6.68
CA GLY A 134 24.67 10.25 5.65
C GLY A 134 23.39 10.10 4.83
N ARG A 135 22.41 9.30 5.28
CA ARG A 135 21.12 9.12 4.60
C ARG A 135 20.11 10.12 5.12
N ASN A 136 19.43 10.81 4.20
CA ASN A 136 18.32 11.70 4.56
C ASN A 136 17.04 10.92 4.91
N GLU A 137 16.06 11.61 5.48
CA GLU A 137 14.79 11.02 5.93
C GLU A 137 14.05 10.26 4.80
N LEU A 138 13.99 10.84 3.61
CA LEU A 138 13.31 10.21 2.47
C LEU A 138 13.98 8.87 2.08
N MET A 139 15.31 8.82 2.11
CA MET A 139 16.06 7.59 1.85
C MET A 139 15.80 6.55 2.95
N ALA A 140 15.81 6.98 4.22
CA ALA A 140 15.53 6.10 5.35
C ALA A 140 14.12 5.50 5.28
N ILE A 141 13.10 6.31 4.99
CA ILE A 141 11.73 5.82 4.81
C ILE A 141 11.63 4.89 3.60
N SER A 142 12.31 5.21 2.50
CA SER A 142 12.31 4.36 1.30
C SER A 142 12.97 3.00 1.56
N ASP A 143 14.03 2.95 2.36
CA ASP A 143 14.65 1.69 2.80
C ASP A 143 13.66 0.84 3.62
N ALA A 144 12.96 1.46 4.58
CA ALA A 144 11.99 0.77 5.44
C ALA A 144 10.76 0.27 4.68
N THR A 145 10.40 0.92 3.56
CA THR A 145 9.15 0.67 2.83
C THR A 145 9.36 0.05 1.44
N LEU A 146 10.56 -0.48 1.18
CA LEU A 146 10.93 -1.08 -0.09
C LEU A 146 10.08 -2.31 -0.43
N ARG A 147 9.68 -3.07 0.59
CA ARG A 147 8.84 -4.26 0.46
C ARG A 147 7.47 -4.00 1.08
N PRO A 148 6.41 -4.66 0.60
CA PRO A 148 5.12 -4.60 1.26
C PRO A 148 5.27 -5.06 2.70
N HIS A 149 4.70 -4.29 3.62
CA HIS A 149 4.92 -4.45 5.05
C HIS A 149 3.64 -4.89 5.74
N ILE A 150 3.71 -5.93 6.55
CA ILE A 150 2.56 -6.39 7.33
C ILE A 150 2.37 -5.48 8.53
N ILE A 151 1.13 -5.08 8.80
CA ILE A 151 0.76 -4.26 9.95
C ILE A 151 -0.34 -4.94 10.77
N SER A 152 -0.42 -4.59 12.06
CA SER A 152 -1.42 -5.10 13.00
C SER A 152 -2.78 -4.45 12.82
N GLU A 153 -3.80 -5.01 13.49
CA GLU A 153 -5.15 -4.44 13.52
C GLU A 153 -5.15 -3.06 14.17
N GLU A 154 -4.42 -2.88 15.28
CA GLU A 154 -4.29 -1.60 15.98
C GLU A 154 -3.63 -0.53 15.12
N GLU A 155 -2.60 -0.91 14.35
CA GLU A 155 -1.93 -0.01 13.41
C GLU A 155 -2.84 0.37 12.24
N LYS A 156 -3.63 -0.58 11.74
CA LYS A 156 -4.65 -0.30 10.72
C LYS A 156 -5.71 0.67 11.25
N ASP A 157 -6.22 0.47 12.46
CA ASP A 157 -7.24 1.35 13.04
C ASP A 157 -6.69 2.76 13.24
N PHE A 158 -5.47 2.86 13.77
CA PHE A 158 -4.75 4.12 13.90
C PHE A 158 -4.60 4.85 12.55
N LEU A 159 -4.20 4.15 11.49
CA LEU A 159 -4.04 4.74 10.16
C LEU A 159 -5.38 5.16 9.54
N ILE A 160 -6.44 4.37 9.69
CA ILE A 160 -7.78 4.74 9.24
C ILE A 160 -8.24 6.02 9.94
N ASP A 161 -8.02 6.12 11.25
CA ASP A 161 -8.39 7.29 12.03
C ASP A 161 -7.71 8.57 11.56
N LEU A 162 -6.43 8.49 11.16
CA LEU A 162 -5.71 9.62 10.58
C LEU A 162 -6.21 10.00 9.17
N CYS A 163 -6.78 9.04 8.45
CA CYS A 163 -7.25 9.21 7.08
C CYS A 163 -8.74 9.59 6.96
N LYS A 164 -9.55 9.38 8.00
CA LYS A 164 -11.02 9.48 7.91
C LYS A 164 -11.53 10.86 7.47
N LEU A 165 -10.83 11.94 7.87
CA LEU A 165 -11.20 13.33 7.54
C LEU A 165 -10.49 13.90 6.31
N ARG A 166 -9.85 13.05 5.49
CA ARG A 166 -9.00 13.45 4.35
C ARG A 166 -9.56 13.07 2.98
N GLY A 167 -10.89 12.99 2.88
CA GLY A 167 -11.64 12.63 1.67
C GLY A 167 -12.55 13.75 1.26
#